data_AF-A0A6C0JW90-F1
#
_entry.id   AF-A0A6C0JW90-F1
#
_cell.length_a   1.000
_cell.length_b   1.000
_cell.length_c   1.000
_cell.angle_alpha   90.00
_cell.angle_beta   90.00
_cell.angle_gamma   90.00
#
_symmetry.space_group_name_H-M   'P 1'
#
loop_
_entity.id
_entity.type
_entity.pdbx_description
1 polymer ?
#
loop_
_entity_poly.entity_id
_entity_poly.type
_entity_poly.pdbx_seq_one_letter_code
_entity_poly.pdbx_strand_id
1 'polypeptide(L)'
;MILWIYRTIYSCVRRCFPRSPIISEVCESDIPWVWVGNIHEDTVTSVTGVVNNVLKHGDTMTISWLQEVTGIKTGVWKYLEKETFEEKDFPPTGITIDAGYQSIFSPQQL
;
A
#
# COMPACT_ATOMS: atom_id res chain seq x y z
N MET A 1 -10.14 8.51 -45.09
CA MET A 1 -10.51 7.14 -44.64
C MET A 1 -9.61 6.66 -43.50
N ILE A 2 -8.28 6.77 -43.62
CA ILE A 2 -7.28 6.31 -42.63
C ILE A 2 -7.48 6.95 -41.23
N LEU A 3 -7.82 8.24 -41.15
CA LEU A 3 -8.06 8.95 -39.88
C LEU A 3 -9.23 8.39 -39.07
N TRP A 4 -10.28 7.91 -39.73
CA TRP A 4 -11.45 7.34 -39.05
C TRP A 4 -11.14 5.97 -38.45
N ILE A 5 -10.37 5.15 -39.18
CA ILE A 5 -9.91 3.85 -38.72
C ILE A 5 -9.03 4.02 -37.48
N TYR A 6 -8.11 5.00 -37.51
CA TYR A 6 -7.25 5.30 -36.37
C TYR A 6 -8.04 5.72 -35.11
N ARG A 7 -9.08 6.55 -35.29
CA ARG A 7 -9.93 7.02 -34.19
C ARG A 7 -10.77 5.90 -33.57
N THR A 8 -11.27 4.97 -34.39
CA THR A 8 -12.01 3.79 -33.93
C THR A 8 -11.10 2.82 -33.19
N ILE A 9 -9.93 2.50 -33.75
CA ILE A 9 -8.94 1.63 -33.10
C ILE A 9 -8.48 2.23 -31.77
N TYR A 10 -8.16 3.53 -31.75
CA TYR A 10 -7.76 4.22 -30.52
C TYR A 10 -8.85 4.20 -29.44
N SER A 11 -10.12 4.37 -29.84
CA SER A 11 -11.26 4.31 -28.91
C SER A 11 -11.50 2.90 -28.38
N CYS A 12 -11.33 1.88 -29.21
CA CYS A 12 -11.41 0.47 -28.81
C CYS A 12 -10.27 0.11 -27.85
N VAL A 13 -9.03 0.46 -28.17
CA VAL A 13 -7.87 0.20 -27.29
C VAL A 13 -8.04 0.88 -25.94
N ARG A 14 -8.49 2.15 -25.91
CA ARG A 14 -8.73 2.88 -24.65
C ARG A 14 -9.86 2.28 -23.80
N ARG A 15 -10.87 1.65 -24.42
CA ARG A 15 -11.96 0.97 -23.71
C ARG A 15 -11.60 -0.44 -23.25
N CYS A 16 -10.82 -1.17 -24.04
CA CYS A 16 -10.41 -2.55 -23.73
C CYS A 16 -9.22 -2.60 -22.77
N PHE A 17 -8.36 -1.57 -22.79
CA PHE A 17 -7.26 -1.38 -21.86
C PHE A 17 -7.45 -0.02 -21.19
N PRO A 18 -8.40 0.12 -20.24
CA PRO A 18 -8.31 1.26 -19.33
C PRO A 18 -6.88 1.22 -18.78
N ARG A 19 -6.13 2.32 -18.93
CA ARG A 19 -4.80 2.44 -18.31
C ARG A 19 -5.00 1.96 -16.88
N SER A 20 -4.42 0.80 -16.54
CA SER A 20 -4.47 0.32 -15.18
C SER A 20 -4.07 1.51 -14.31
N PRO A 21 -4.81 1.81 -13.22
CA PRO A 21 -4.30 2.78 -12.26
C PRO A 21 -2.87 2.34 -12.00
N ILE A 22 -1.91 3.25 -12.21
CA ILE A 22 -0.53 2.98 -11.88
C ILE A 22 -0.60 2.58 -10.41
N ILE A 23 -0.48 1.28 -10.13
CA ILE A 23 -0.39 0.79 -8.76
C ILE A 23 0.99 1.27 -8.36
N SER A 24 1.03 2.47 -7.78
CA SER A 24 2.26 3.02 -7.25
C SER A 24 2.67 2.05 -6.16
N GLU A 25 3.75 1.32 -6.41
CA GLU A 25 4.45 0.58 -5.37
C GLU A 25 4.66 1.56 -4.21
N VAL A 26 4.31 1.14 -3.00
CA VAL A 26 4.46 2.01 -1.83
C VAL A 26 5.94 2.25 -1.64
N CYS A 27 6.36 3.50 -1.72
CA CYS A 27 7.74 3.86 -1.43
C CYS A 27 8.01 3.64 0.06
N GLU A 28 9.16 3.08 0.43
CA GLU A 28 9.55 2.88 1.83
C GLU A 28 9.58 4.20 2.63
N SER A 29 9.66 5.34 1.95
CA SER A 29 9.52 6.66 2.56
C SER A 29 8.16 6.88 3.20
N ASP A 30 7.10 6.31 2.61
CA ASP A 30 5.70 6.63 2.90
C ASP A 30 5.12 5.71 3.99
N ILE A 31 5.90 4.70 4.40
CA ILE A 31 5.54 3.76 5.44
C ILE A 31 5.85 4.40 6.81
N PRO A 32 4.87 4.51 7.72
CA PRO A 32 5.06 5.17 9.02
C PRO A 32 5.83 4.30 10.02
N TRP A 33 6.07 3.02 9.70
CA TRP A 33 6.82 2.09 10.51
C TRP A 33 8.13 1.65 9.86
N VAL A 34 9.11 1.34 10.71
CA VAL A 34 10.38 0.69 10.34
C VAL A 34 10.27 -0.82 10.45
N TRP A 35 9.42 -1.31 11.36
CA TRP A 35 9.28 -2.73 11.64
C TRP A 35 7.84 -3.07 11.98
N VAL A 36 7.41 -4.26 11.58
CA VAL A 36 6.14 -4.88 11.98
C VAL A 36 6.42 -6.31 12.34
N GLY A 37 5.88 -6.73 13.48
CA GLY A 37 5.98 -8.10 13.94
C GLY A 37 4.86 -8.52 14.86
N ASN A 38 4.85 -9.82 15.12
CA ASN A 38 3.93 -10.48 16.03
C ASN A 38 4.72 -11.11 17.17
N ILE A 39 4.23 -10.93 18.40
CA ILE A 39 4.79 -11.54 19.60
C ILE A 39 3.83 -12.63 20.07
N HIS A 40 4.31 -13.86 20.11
CA HIS A 40 3.56 -15.02 20.58
C HIS A 40 4.47 -15.90 21.46
N GLU A 41 4.07 -16.11 22.73
CA GLU A 41 4.80 -16.98 23.68
C GLU A 41 6.31 -16.67 23.71
N ASP A 42 6.67 -15.40 23.89
CA ASP A 42 8.03 -14.85 23.89
C ASP A 42 8.82 -14.98 22.57
N THR A 43 8.19 -15.52 21.52
CA THR A 43 8.76 -15.56 20.17
C THR A 43 8.34 -14.31 19.39
N VAL A 44 9.34 -13.57 18.89
CA VAL A 44 9.14 -12.40 18.04
C VAL A 44 9.29 -12.80 16.58
N THR A 45 8.20 -12.69 15.81
CA THR A 45 8.19 -12.95 14.37
C THR A 45 8.13 -11.64 13.62
N SER A 46 9.19 -11.30 12.88
CA SER A 46 9.20 -10.15 11.98
C SER A 46 8.48 -10.50 10.67
N VAL A 47 7.50 -9.70 10.30
CA VAL A 47 6.73 -9.87 9.05
C VAL A 47 6.87 -8.66 8.12
N THR A 48 7.81 -7.76 8.41
CA THR A 48 7.94 -6.45 7.77
C THR A 48 8.09 -6.58 6.25
N GLY A 49 8.92 -7.52 5.77
CA GLY A 49 9.09 -7.73 4.33
C GLY A 49 7.83 -8.23 3.62
N VAL A 50 7.05 -9.10 4.26
CA VAL A 50 5.79 -9.60 3.67
C VAL A 50 4.76 -8.48 3.61
N VAL A 51 4.62 -7.74 4.71
CA VAL A 51 3.69 -6.61 4.81
C VAL A 51 4.01 -5.55 3.76
N ASN A 52 5.27 -5.11 3.68
CA ASN A 52 5.68 -4.04 2.77
C ASN A 52 5.49 -4.42 1.29
N ASN A 53 5.65 -5.69 0.93
CA ASN A 53 5.46 -6.16 -0.45
C ASN A 53 3.99 -6.26 -0.87
N VAL A 54 3.08 -6.47 0.08
CA VAL A 54 1.64 -6.63 -0.21
C VAL A 54 0.89 -5.30 -0.12
N LEU A 55 1.44 -4.35 0.64
CA LEU A 55 0.86 -3.04 0.90
C LEU A 55 0.64 -2.23 -0.39
N LYS A 56 -0.54 -1.61 -0.50
CA LYS A 56 -0.82 -0.59 -1.53
C LYS A 56 -1.29 0.70 -0.88
N HIS A 57 -1.11 1.81 -1.59
CA HIS A 57 -1.68 3.07 -1.14
C HIS A 57 -3.21 3.00 -1.09
N GLY A 58 -3.79 3.56 -0.03
CA GLY A 58 -5.21 3.53 0.27
C GLY A 58 -5.65 2.29 1.06
N ASP A 59 -4.77 1.30 1.26
CA ASP A 59 -5.09 0.14 2.09
C ASP A 59 -5.05 0.53 3.57
N THR A 60 -6.04 0.04 4.32
CA THR A 60 -6.08 0.13 5.77
C THR A 60 -5.56 -1.16 6.37
N MET A 61 -4.38 -1.09 6.98
CA MET A 61 -3.82 -2.19 7.74
C MET A 61 -4.54 -2.34 9.07
N THR A 62 -5.42 -3.32 9.19
CA THR A 62 -6.01 -3.74 10.47
C THR A 62 -5.32 -5.01 10.98
N ILE A 63 -5.58 -5.36 12.24
CA ILE A 63 -5.11 -6.64 12.80
C ILE A 63 -5.63 -7.81 11.95
N SER A 64 -6.89 -7.77 11.50
CA SER A 64 -7.44 -8.83 10.64
C SER A 64 -6.72 -8.95 9.30
N TRP A 65 -6.34 -7.82 8.70
CA TRP A 65 -5.55 -7.81 7.47
C TRP A 65 -4.16 -8.42 7.69
N LEU A 66 -3.50 -8.08 8.80
CA LEU A 66 -2.20 -8.67 9.16
C LEU A 66 -2.29 -10.18 9.35
N GLN A 67 -3.35 -10.66 9.99
CA GLN A 67 -3.61 -12.10 10.16
C GLN A 67 -3.86 -12.81 8.82
N GLU A 68 -4.54 -12.16 7.87
CA GLU A 68 -4.82 -12.71 6.54
C GLU A 68 -3.55 -12.81 5.69
N VAL A 69 -2.73 -11.75 5.66
CA VAL A 69 -1.52 -11.70 4.85
C VAL A 69 -0.41 -12.61 5.38
N THR A 70 -0.28 -12.70 6.70
CA THR A 70 0.81 -13.48 7.34
C THR A 70 0.40 -14.90 7.70
N GLY A 71 -0.91 -15.18 7.77
CA GLY A 71 -1.46 -16.44 8.26
C GLY A 71 -1.39 -16.62 9.79
N ILE A 72 -0.83 -15.65 10.53
CA ILE A 72 -0.66 -15.72 11.98
C ILE A 72 -1.94 -15.23 12.66
N LYS A 73 -2.67 -16.12 13.35
CA LYS A 73 -3.96 -15.79 13.98
C LYS A 73 -3.86 -15.38 15.45
N THR A 74 -2.75 -15.72 16.12
CA THR A 74 -2.55 -15.52 17.55
C THR A 74 -1.41 -14.53 17.82
N GLY A 75 -1.33 -14.01 19.04
CA GLY A 75 -0.25 -13.11 19.46
C GLY A 75 -0.64 -11.62 19.43
N VAL A 76 0.31 -10.81 19.89
CA VAL A 76 0.18 -9.35 19.98
C VAL A 76 0.92 -8.71 18.82
N TRP A 77 0.21 -7.90 18.05
CA TRP A 77 0.78 -7.18 16.92
C TRP A 77 1.39 -5.86 17.39
N LYS A 78 2.65 -5.66 17.03
CA LYS A 78 3.39 -4.43 17.34
C LYS A 78 4.07 -3.88 16.11
N TYR A 79 4.32 -2.58 16.12
CA TYR A 79 5.08 -1.91 15.09
C TYR A 79 6.09 -0.92 15.67
N LEU A 80 7.21 -0.85 14.95
CA LEU A 80 8.31 0.09 15.00
C LEU A 80 7.97 1.48 14.47
N GLU A 81 7.55 2.49 15.25
CA GLU A 81 7.29 3.81 14.64
C GLU A 81 8.57 4.48 14.12
N LYS A 82 8.55 5.03 12.90
CA LYS A 82 9.73 5.56 12.21
C LYS A 82 10.27 6.86 12.78
N GLU A 83 9.39 7.71 13.32
CA GLU A 83 9.78 9.03 13.83
C GLU A 83 10.33 8.96 15.25
N THR A 84 9.66 8.19 16.12
CA THR A 84 10.00 8.10 17.55
C THR A 84 10.91 6.92 17.88
N PHE A 85 10.99 5.93 16.98
CA PHE A 85 11.62 4.63 17.25
C PHE A 85 11.06 3.94 18.51
N GLU A 86 9.79 4.18 18.83
CA GLU A 86 9.09 3.52 19.92
C GLU A 86 8.27 2.34 19.41
N GLU A 87 8.26 1.25 20.19
CA GLU A 87 7.39 0.10 19.94
C GLU A 87 5.97 0.45 20.38
N LYS A 88 5.03 0.42 19.43
CA LYS A 88 3.63 0.70 19.68
C LYS A 88 2.77 -0.51 19.34
N ASP A 89 1.68 -0.66 20.09
CA ASP A 89 0.66 -1.66 19.80
C ASP A 89 -0.17 -1.23 18.59
N PHE A 90 -0.57 -2.20 17.79
CA PHE A 90 -1.34 -1.93 16.58
C PHE A 90 -2.75 -1.41 16.93
N PRO A 91 -3.20 -0.25 16.41
CA PRO A 91 -4.52 0.29 16.73
C PRO A 91 -5.63 -0.60 16.14
N PRO A 92 -6.76 -0.79 16.84
CA PRO A 92 -7.86 -1.63 16.36
C PRO A 92 -8.56 -1.04 15.12
N THR A 93 -8.51 0.28 14.95
CA THR A 93 -9.01 0.99 13.76
C THR A 93 -8.14 0.75 12.53
N GLY A 94 -6.92 0.24 12.73
CA GLY A 94 -5.91 0.10 11.70
C GLY A 94 -5.17 1.39 11.37
N ILE A 95 -4.18 1.26 10.50
CA ILE A 95 -3.35 2.35 9.97
C ILE A 95 -3.57 2.41 8.47
N THR A 96 -4.01 3.56 7.95
CA THR A 96 -4.19 3.76 6.51
C THR A 96 -2.91 4.34 5.92
N ILE A 97 -2.49 3.78 4.78
CA ILE A 97 -1.33 4.28 4.05
C ILE A 97 -1.82 5.24 2.98
N ASP A 98 -1.78 6.52 3.28
CA ASP A 98 -2.08 7.53 2.29
C ASP A 98 -0.94 7.60 1.27
N ALA A 99 -1.28 7.65 -0.02
CA ALA A 99 -0.35 8.17 -1.00
C ALA A 99 -0.10 9.62 -0.60
N GLY A 100 1.11 9.93 -0.12
CA GLY A 100 1.54 11.32 -0.01
C GLY A 100 1.22 11.99 -1.34
N TYR A 101 0.33 12.99 -1.31
CA TYR A 101 -0.14 13.69 -2.50
C TYR A 101 1.08 14.21 -3.28
N GLN A 102 1.57 13.44 -4.25
CA GLN A 102 2.42 13.98 -5.30
C GLN A 102 1.49 14.74 -6.24
N SER A 103 1.25 16.00 -5.88
CA SER A 103 0.69 17.04 -6.73
C SER A 103 1.62 17.32 -7.91
N ILE A 104 1.73 16.38 -8.84
CA ILE A 104 2.45 16.58 -10.11
C ILE A 104 1.47 16.46 -11.27
N PHE A 105 0.42 17.27 -11.26
CA PHE A 105 -0.25 17.69 -12.49
C PHE A 105 -0.71 19.15 -12.31
N SER A 106 0.24 20.08 -12.38
CA SER A 106 -0.06 21.38 -12.98
C SER A 106 -0.14 21.15 -14.49
N PRO A 107 -1.32 21.19 -15.13
CA PRO A 107 -1.35 21.39 -16.58
C PRO A 107 -0.78 22.79 -16.82
N GLN A 108 0.44 22.87 -17.36
CA GLN A 108 0.91 24.08 -18.01
C GLN A 108 -0.09 24.38 -19.15
N GLN A 109 -0.98 25.35 -18.92
CA GLN A 109 -1.76 25.96 -19.98
C GLN A 109 -0.85 27.00 -20.64
N LEU A 110 -0.28 26.63 -21.78
CA LEU A 110 0.18 27.54 -22.83
C LEU A 110 -0.93 27.67 -23.86
#